data_AF-A0A9D4QTD4-F1
#
_entry.id   AF-A0A9D4QTD4-F1
#
_cell.length_a   1.000
_cell.length_b   1.000
_cell.length_c   1.000
_cell.angle_alpha   90.00
_cell.angle_beta   90.00
_cell.angle_gamma   90.00
#
_symmetry.space_group_name_H-M   'P 1'
#
loop_
_entity.id
_entity.type
_entity.pdbx_description
1 polymer ?
#
loop_
_entity_poly.entity_id
_entity_poly.type
_entity_poly.pdbx_seq_one_letter_code
_entity_poly.pdbx_strand_id
1 'polypeptide(L)'
;MLKPSGVYHCGKYILFLLIFARFADGSYQLSVPSEYVAFSGHLIIGYKIPDAIHLPNAFVRLYLISDNREEVIQTLAIDPAYKTGNLQITCGIIEVAGQYDLKMFDYDGGRMLIRAVVIVRWPEVTLTLPSGIHYAQSSPVLLRINSSAVCNPLLKKYSFKIELDYSANDSMISKNGKKDVIYSEPFSDFFARNFSLQLPCHLFDTSGIFGVTLTSTFSAISQVARSNPLVTSLNPAYKIIIYQKTIFPCADNFIINYGVPQCPGLKENNRIRIYQLIRTSFGSMASPVTRNYVMERFADPDQTFLSENCSAFETVSVGFCFQYVTFVRDNVVINQTERCLSAHPDSVLPIDGGWSRWSPWSQCSKTCGAGEQTRYRMCDSPTPNFGGAFCSGEGIQRQACSIFCPDSIPYTPLHSPNVDVKCACGCKINDTRGDIIASGRCARTSKWLISAEPGYTIALQFTYINLYQPKQWLKVRNGFSSDSDLLAFTDGRVVVQRVTSTGNQMLVEFFSEPTPLDNGDVRVYSKQATDPIHVHGFIASFISN
;
A
#
# COMPACT_ATOMS: atom_id res chain seq x y z
N MET A 1 52.89 -46.42 30.47
CA MET A 1 51.48 -46.41 30.94
C MET A 1 50.58 -46.25 29.72
N LEU A 2 49.37 -46.80 29.84
CA LEU A 2 48.44 -47.23 28.79
C LEU A 2 48.01 -46.17 27.74
N LYS A 3 48.12 -46.64 26.49
CA LYS A 3 47.23 -46.62 25.31
C LYS A 3 46.66 -45.31 24.69
N PRO A 4 46.76 -45.19 23.34
CA PRO A 4 46.14 -44.18 22.47
C PRO A 4 44.94 -44.75 21.66
N SER A 5 44.24 -43.88 20.90
CA SER A 5 43.62 -44.10 19.56
C SER A 5 42.37 -43.21 19.41
N GLY A 6 42.14 -42.38 18.38
CA GLY A 6 42.37 -42.59 16.94
C GLY A 6 41.05 -43.04 16.30
N VAL A 7 40.27 -42.10 15.76
CA VAL A 7 38.97 -42.36 15.11
C VAL A 7 39.14 -42.26 13.59
N TYR A 8 38.98 -43.38 12.89
CA TYR A 8 38.75 -43.44 11.45
C TYR A 8 37.44 -44.21 11.18
N HIS A 9 36.68 -43.70 10.22
CA HIS A 9 35.45 -44.28 9.70
C HIS A 9 35.62 -45.72 9.19
N CYS A 10 34.67 -46.59 9.52
CA CYS A 10 34.41 -47.82 8.78
C CYS A 10 32.89 -48.06 8.73
N GLY A 11 32.38 -48.33 7.52
CA GLY A 11 30.96 -48.56 7.26
C GLY A 11 30.43 -49.76 8.05
N LYS A 12 29.26 -49.60 8.66
CA LYS A 12 28.56 -50.69 9.36
C LYS A 12 27.37 -51.16 8.53
N TYR A 13 27.57 -52.26 7.81
CA TYR A 13 26.50 -53.24 7.67
C TYR A 13 26.21 -53.79 9.08
N ILE A 14 25.09 -53.39 9.68
CA ILE A 14 24.64 -53.91 10.97
C ILE A 14 24.07 -55.30 10.71
N LEU A 15 24.91 -56.32 10.85
CA LEU A 15 24.46 -57.68 11.07
C LEU A 15 23.83 -57.72 12.47
N PHE A 16 22.50 -57.70 12.55
CA PHE A 16 21.78 -57.86 13.82
C PHE A 16 22.02 -59.27 14.35
N LEU A 17 22.96 -59.39 15.29
CA LEU A 17 23.09 -60.56 16.16
C LEU A 17 21.81 -60.64 17.01
N LEU A 18 20.95 -61.62 16.69
CA LEU A 18 19.83 -62.05 17.52
C LEU A 18 20.37 -62.51 18.88
N ILE A 19 20.28 -61.64 19.88
CA ILE A 19 20.53 -62.02 21.27
C ILE A 19 19.34 -62.86 21.71
N PHE A 20 19.50 -64.19 21.70
CA PHE A 20 18.57 -65.12 22.34
C PHE A 20 18.66 -64.95 23.86
N ALA A 21 17.83 -64.08 24.42
CA ALA A 21 17.59 -64.10 25.85
C ALA A 21 16.75 -65.36 26.18
N ARG A 22 17.33 -66.30 26.94
CA ARG A 22 16.61 -67.48 27.45
C ARG A 22 15.57 -67.03 28.46
N PHE A 23 14.29 -67.16 28.11
CA PHE A 23 13.14 -67.00 29.00
C PHE A 23 12.26 -68.26 28.97
N ALA A 24 11.58 -68.51 30.08
CA ALA A 24 10.92 -69.76 30.48
C ALA A 24 10.20 -70.52 29.34
N ASP A 25 10.55 -71.80 29.21
CA ASP A 25 9.97 -72.73 28.23
C ASP A 25 8.48 -72.99 28.55
N GLY A 26 7.58 -72.44 27.72
CA GLY A 26 6.14 -72.71 27.81
C GLY A 26 5.20 -71.53 27.53
N SER A 27 5.70 -70.31 27.35
CA SER A 27 4.89 -69.13 27.01
C SER A 27 4.81 -68.85 25.51
N TYR A 28 3.76 -68.16 25.08
CA TYR A 28 3.69 -67.54 23.75
C TYR A 28 4.80 -66.50 23.61
N GLN A 29 5.38 -66.37 22.42
CA GLN A 29 6.40 -65.35 22.13
C GLN A 29 6.11 -64.64 20.82
N LEU A 30 6.30 -63.32 20.84
CA LEU A 30 6.36 -62.45 19.67
C LEU A 30 7.70 -61.70 19.71
N SER A 31 8.51 -61.87 18.67
CA SER A 31 9.80 -61.21 18.51
C SER A 31 9.72 -60.19 17.38
N VAL A 32 9.94 -58.92 17.73
CA VAL A 32 9.92 -57.78 16.82
C VAL A 32 11.05 -56.82 17.26
N PRO A 33 11.72 -56.09 16.36
CA PRO A 33 12.65 -55.04 16.76
C PRO A 33 11.94 -53.98 17.61
N SER A 34 12.65 -53.40 18.59
CA SER A 34 12.12 -52.33 19.43
C SER A 34 11.88 -51.03 18.65
N GLU A 35 12.69 -50.80 17.61
CA GLU A 35 12.53 -49.68 16.68
C GLU A 35 12.53 -50.17 15.24
N TYR A 36 11.67 -49.58 14.41
CA TYR A 36 11.57 -49.83 12.98
C TYR A 36 11.50 -48.51 12.23
N VAL A 37 12.18 -48.41 11.08
CA VAL A 37 12.14 -47.22 10.24
C VAL A 37 11.11 -47.45 9.13
N ALA A 38 10.11 -46.57 9.02
CA ALA A 38 9.11 -46.65 7.96
C ALA A 38 9.81 -46.67 6.60
N PHE A 39 9.31 -47.53 5.71
CA PHE A 39 9.84 -47.73 4.34
C PHE A 39 11.28 -48.26 4.25
N SER A 40 11.90 -48.73 5.33
CA SER A 40 13.27 -49.28 5.31
C SER A 40 13.38 -50.72 4.78
N GLY A 41 12.25 -51.42 4.61
CA GLY A 41 12.21 -52.80 4.13
C GLY A 41 10.98 -53.55 4.63
N HIS A 42 11.04 -54.87 4.65
CA HIS A 42 10.01 -55.69 5.28
C HIS A 42 10.21 -55.74 6.80
N LEU A 43 9.12 -55.64 7.56
CA LEU A 43 9.17 -55.89 9.01
C LEU A 43 8.90 -57.38 9.24
N ILE A 44 9.90 -58.07 9.80
CA ILE A 44 9.83 -59.50 10.12
C ILE A 44 9.44 -59.68 11.58
N ILE A 45 8.45 -60.53 11.83
CA ILE A 45 7.91 -60.82 13.16
C ILE A 45 8.09 -62.30 13.43
N GLY A 46 8.97 -62.63 14.37
CA GLY A 46 9.12 -64.02 14.83
C GLY A 46 8.00 -64.38 15.80
N TYR A 47 7.48 -65.61 15.71
CA TYR A 47 6.51 -66.12 16.68
C TYR A 47 6.89 -67.51 17.19
N LYS A 48 6.49 -67.81 18.43
CA LYS A 48 6.54 -69.15 19.04
C LYS A 48 5.25 -69.43 19.80
N ILE A 49 4.61 -70.53 19.45
CA ILE A 49 3.44 -71.09 20.13
C ILE A 49 3.92 -72.30 20.94
N PRO A 50 3.52 -72.45 22.22
CA PRO A 50 3.88 -73.62 23.02
C PRO A 50 3.42 -74.93 22.36
N ASP A 51 4.28 -75.95 22.35
CA ASP A 51 4.04 -77.20 21.61
C ASP A 51 2.76 -77.93 22.06
N ALA A 52 2.40 -77.80 23.35
CA ALA A 52 1.21 -78.41 23.94
C ALA A 52 -0.12 -77.76 23.51
N ILE A 53 -0.10 -76.64 22.80
CA ILE A 53 -1.30 -75.84 22.48
C ILE A 53 -1.56 -75.87 20.98
N HIS A 54 -2.79 -76.21 20.58
CA HIS A 54 -3.24 -76.17 19.18
C HIS A 54 -4.14 -74.96 18.93
N LEU A 55 -3.77 -74.11 17.98
CA LEU A 55 -4.49 -72.89 17.62
C LEU A 55 -4.76 -72.89 16.09
N PRO A 56 -5.88 -73.45 15.62
CA PRO A 56 -6.13 -73.65 14.20
C PRO A 56 -6.35 -72.34 13.42
N ASN A 57 -6.78 -71.28 14.12
CA ASN A 57 -7.17 -70.00 13.51
C ASN A 57 -6.39 -68.81 14.09
N ALA A 58 -5.19 -69.06 14.61
CA ALA A 58 -4.38 -68.01 15.21
C ALA A 58 -3.96 -66.96 14.18
N PHE A 59 -3.90 -65.72 14.62
CA PHE A 59 -3.38 -64.62 13.81
C PHE A 59 -2.69 -63.57 14.66
N VAL A 60 -1.83 -62.80 14.01
CA VAL A 60 -1.23 -61.58 14.58
C VAL A 60 -1.84 -60.38 13.89
N ARG A 61 -2.28 -59.39 14.67
CA ARG A 61 -2.85 -58.15 14.16
C ARG A 61 -1.98 -56.98 14.59
N LEU A 62 -1.66 -56.13 13.63
CA LEU A 62 -0.91 -54.89 13.81
C LEU A 62 -1.89 -53.74 14.03
N TYR A 63 -1.69 -53.00 15.11
CA TYR A 63 -2.48 -51.83 15.47
C TYR A 63 -1.60 -50.59 15.50
N LEU A 64 -2.05 -49.50 14.87
CA LEU A 64 -1.52 -48.17 15.09
C LEU A 64 -2.19 -47.59 16.34
N ILE A 65 -1.39 -47.07 17.27
CA ILE A 65 -1.88 -46.39 18.47
C ILE A 65 -1.82 -44.89 18.24
N SER A 66 -2.98 -44.23 18.15
CA SER A 66 -3.09 -42.78 17.98
C SER A 66 -4.25 -42.24 18.81
N ASP A 67 -4.02 -41.16 19.57
CA ASP A 67 -5.05 -40.48 20.38
C ASP A 67 -5.89 -41.43 21.26
N ASN A 68 -5.23 -42.39 21.91
CA ASN A 68 -5.85 -43.47 22.71
C ASN A 68 -6.82 -44.37 21.95
N ARG A 69 -6.76 -44.40 20.61
CA ARG A 69 -7.50 -45.33 19.76
C ARG A 69 -6.54 -46.33 19.13
N GLU A 70 -7.02 -47.56 18.98
CA GLU A 70 -6.31 -48.61 18.26
C GLU A 70 -6.92 -48.75 16.88
N GLU A 71 -6.10 -48.57 15.85
CA GLU A 71 -6.52 -48.72 14.47
C GLU A 71 -5.86 -49.93 13.84
N VAL A 72 -6.66 -50.83 13.26
CA VAL A 72 -6.14 -52.04 12.61
C VAL A 72 -5.48 -51.68 11.29
N ILE A 73 -4.22 -52.07 11.13
CA ILE A 73 -3.43 -51.81 9.91
C ILE A 73 -3.33 -53.06 9.04
N GLN A 74 -2.99 -54.20 9.64
CA GLN A 74 -2.87 -55.47 8.93
C GLN A 74 -3.16 -56.64 9.87
N THR A 75 -3.76 -57.70 9.33
CA THR A 75 -3.91 -59.00 10.00
C THR A 75 -3.10 -60.06 9.23
N LEU A 76 -2.31 -60.84 9.95
CA LEU A 76 -1.43 -61.88 9.43
C LEU A 76 -1.86 -63.22 10.03
N ALA A 77 -2.37 -64.12 9.20
CA ALA A 77 -2.70 -65.47 9.64
C ALA A 77 -1.44 -66.25 10.01
N ILE A 78 -1.51 -67.08 11.06
CA ILE A 78 -0.48 -68.05 11.41
C ILE A 78 -0.91 -69.40 10.83
N ASP A 79 -0.01 -70.04 10.08
CA ASP A 79 -0.24 -71.40 9.60
C ASP A 79 -0.21 -72.38 10.78
N PRO A 80 -1.31 -73.11 11.06
CA PRO A 80 -1.41 -74.00 12.21
C PRO A 80 -0.46 -75.20 12.14
N ALA A 81 0.14 -75.49 10.98
CA ALA A 81 1.15 -76.53 10.82
C ALA A 81 2.47 -76.20 11.53
N TYR A 82 2.76 -74.91 11.77
CA TYR A 82 4.05 -74.46 12.31
C TYR A 82 3.90 -73.82 13.69
N LYS A 83 4.62 -74.35 14.69
CA LYS A 83 4.67 -73.79 16.06
C LYS A 83 5.58 -72.57 16.19
N THR A 84 6.59 -72.48 15.32
CA THR A 84 7.50 -71.36 15.23
C THR A 84 7.63 -70.93 13.79
N GLY A 85 7.82 -69.64 13.56
CA GLY A 85 7.96 -69.11 12.21
C GLY A 85 8.15 -67.61 12.20
N ASN A 86 8.20 -67.06 10.99
CA ASN A 86 8.32 -65.63 10.75
C ASN A 86 7.12 -65.17 9.92
N LEU A 87 6.44 -64.14 10.39
CA LEU A 87 5.46 -63.39 9.62
C LEU A 87 6.12 -62.15 9.04
N GLN A 88 5.64 -61.71 7.88
CA GLN A 88 6.20 -60.57 7.17
C GLN A 88 5.14 -59.50 6.93
N ILE A 89 5.47 -58.27 7.30
CA ILE A 89 4.73 -57.08 6.89
C ILE A 89 5.46 -56.46 5.69
N THR A 90 4.75 -56.34 4.58
CA THR A 90 5.29 -55.80 3.33
C THR A 90 5.70 -54.33 3.51
N CYS A 91 6.84 -53.95 2.91
CA CYS A 91 7.33 -52.57 2.95
C CYS A 91 6.27 -51.64 2.35
N GLY A 92 5.97 -50.52 3.01
CA GLY A 92 4.97 -49.55 2.55
C GLY A 92 3.57 -49.74 3.15
N ILE A 93 3.31 -50.80 3.91
CA ILE A 93 2.07 -50.94 4.71
C ILE A 93 2.08 -50.02 5.93
N ILE A 94 3.25 -49.90 6.58
CA ILE A 94 3.45 -48.99 7.72
C ILE A 94 3.78 -47.61 7.15
N GLU A 95 2.78 -46.73 7.10
CA GLU A 95 2.89 -45.42 6.43
C GLU A 95 3.16 -44.24 7.36
N VAL A 96 3.04 -44.40 8.68
CA VAL A 96 3.22 -43.30 9.64
C VAL A 96 4.18 -43.67 10.76
N ALA A 97 4.91 -42.68 11.26
CA ALA A 97 5.68 -42.82 12.49
C ALA A 97 4.74 -42.80 13.71
N GLY A 98 5.10 -43.56 14.75
CA GLY A 98 4.28 -43.69 15.94
C GLY A 98 4.51 -45.00 16.67
N GLN A 99 3.69 -45.28 17.68
CA GLN A 99 3.71 -46.55 18.39
C GLN A 99 2.75 -47.53 17.73
N TYR A 100 3.23 -48.75 17.51
CA TYR A 100 2.44 -49.84 16.99
C TYR A 100 2.45 -51.02 17.95
N ASP A 101 1.28 -51.63 18.10
CA ASP A 101 1.08 -52.83 18.91
C ASP A 101 0.85 -54.03 17.99
N LEU A 102 1.61 -55.10 18.23
CA LEU A 102 1.41 -56.41 17.64
C LEU A 102 0.73 -57.30 18.68
N LYS A 103 -0.47 -57.77 18.37
CA LYS A 103 -1.25 -58.62 19.28
C LYS A 103 -1.56 -59.94 18.59
N MET A 104 -1.23 -61.05 19.27
CA MET A 104 -1.60 -62.39 18.82
C MET A 104 -2.92 -62.80 19.46
N PHE A 105 -3.80 -63.40 18.66
CA PHE A 105 -5.09 -63.91 19.09
C PHE A 105 -5.23 -65.39 18.71
N ASP A 106 -6.08 -66.09 19.45
CA ASP A 106 -6.42 -67.50 19.20
C ASP A 106 -7.30 -67.68 17.95
N TYR A 107 -8.36 -66.88 17.84
CA TYR A 107 -9.28 -66.81 16.69
C TYR A 107 -10.00 -65.44 16.72
N ASP A 108 -10.80 -65.14 15.69
CA ASP A 108 -11.44 -63.82 15.59
C ASP A 108 -12.53 -63.64 16.65
N GLY A 109 -12.42 -62.58 17.46
CA GLY A 109 -13.22 -62.40 18.68
C GLY A 109 -12.73 -63.17 19.91
N GLY A 110 -11.64 -63.95 19.79
CA GLY A 110 -11.00 -64.67 20.88
C GLY A 110 -10.12 -63.79 21.79
N ARG A 111 -9.49 -64.40 22.81
CA ARG A 111 -8.60 -63.70 23.75
C ARG A 111 -7.25 -63.33 23.11
N MET A 112 -6.67 -62.22 23.57
CA MET A 112 -5.29 -61.85 23.27
C MET A 112 -4.32 -62.75 24.06
N LEU A 113 -3.37 -63.36 23.35
CA LEU A 113 -2.40 -64.32 23.90
C LEU A 113 -1.10 -63.64 24.34
N ILE A 114 -0.61 -62.71 23.52
CA ILE A 114 0.60 -61.93 23.79
C ILE A 114 0.57 -60.63 22.99
N ARG A 115 1.24 -59.60 23.54
CA ARG A 115 1.44 -58.29 22.95
C ARG A 115 2.92 -57.96 22.86
N ALA A 116 3.34 -57.45 21.71
CA ALA A 116 4.64 -56.83 21.50
C ALA A 116 4.45 -55.39 20.99
N VAL A 117 5.43 -54.52 21.25
CA VAL A 117 5.37 -53.09 20.87
C VAL A 117 6.56 -52.79 19.97
N VAL A 118 6.32 -52.04 18.89
CA VAL A 118 7.36 -51.51 18.02
C VAL A 118 7.16 -50.01 17.84
N ILE A 119 8.25 -49.26 18.02
CA ILE A 119 8.26 -47.82 17.77
C ILE A 119 8.70 -47.59 16.32
N VAL A 120 7.84 -46.95 15.53
CA VAL A 120 8.11 -46.65 14.14
C VAL A 120 8.61 -45.20 14.03
N ARG A 121 9.78 -45.01 13.41
CA ARG A 121 10.34 -43.70 13.07
C ARG A 121 10.17 -43.40 11.58
N TRP A 122 10.14 -42.13 11.23
CA TRP A 122 10.23 -41.70 9.83
C TRP A 122 11.56 -42.15 9.20
N PRO A 123 11.59 -42.40 7.88
CA PRO A 123 12.86 -42.57 7.16
C PRO A 123 13.73 -41.31 7.30
N GLU A 124 15.03 -41.50 7.13
CA GLU A 124 15.95 -40.36 7.06
C GLU A 124 15.75 -39.67 5.70
N VAL A 125 15.06 -38.53 5.73
CA VAL A 125 14.83 -37.68 4.56
C VAL A 125 15.57 -36.37 4.76
N THR A 126 16.48 -36.08 3.84
CA THR A 126 17.21 -34.81 3.83
C THR A 126 16.67 -33.92 2.72
N LEU A 127 16.24 -32.73 3.12
CA LEU A 127 15.80 -31.65 2.24
C LEU A 127 16.91 -30.62 2.22
N THR A 128 17.47 -30.31 1.05
CA THR A 128 18.58 -29.36 0.93
C THR A 128 18.23 -28.25 -0.04
N LEU A 129 18.17 -27.03 0.47
CA LEU A 129 18.11 -25.80 -0.33
C LEU A 129 19.54 -25.30 -0.61
N PRO A 130 19.75 -24.55 -1.70
CA PRO A 130 21.04 -23.94 -2.00
C PRO A 130 21.59 -23.13 -0.82
N SER A 131 22.90 -23.20 -0.60
CA SER A 131 23.57 -22.39 0.41
C SER A 131 23.98 -21.02 -0.17
N GLY A 132 24.14 -20.04 0.72
CA GLY A 132 24.48 -18.66 0.34
C GLY A 132 23.27 -17.75 0.22
N ILE A 133 23.51 -16.53 -0.26
CA ILE A 133 22.46 -15.54 -0.49
C ILE A 133 21.85 -15.81 -1.87
N HIS A 134 20.56 -16.07 -1.90
CA HIS A 134 19.79 -16.12 -3.15
C HIS A 134 19.19 -14.74 -3.42
N TYR A 135 19.27 -14.27 -4.66
CA TYR A 135 18.65 -12.99 -5.02
C TYR A 135 17.21 -13.24 -5.47
N ALA A 136 16.26 -12.47 -4.93
CA ALA A 136 14.86 -12.58 -5.29
C ALA A 136 14.68 -12.54 -6.82
N GLN A 137 13.79 -13.36 -7.40
CA GLN A 137 13.51 -13.36 -8.85
C GLN A 137 14.73 -13.59 -9.77
N SER A 138 15.83 -14.15 -9.25
CA SER A 138 17.02 -14.42 -10.06
C SER A 138 16.88 -15.70 -10.89
N SER A 139 16.54 -16.80 -10.23
CA SER A 139 16.51 -18.14 -10.85
C SER A 139 15.62 -19.08 -10.04
N PRO A 140 15.07 -20.14 -10.67
CA PRO A 140 14.38 -21.21 -9.96
C PRO A 140 15.27 -21.84 -8.88
N VAL A 141 14.70 -22.17 -7.73
CA VAL A 141 15.44 -22.78 -6.63
C VAL A 141 15.30 -24.29 -6.72
N LEU A 142 16.43 -24.99 -6.76
CA LEU A 142 16.45 -26.45 -6.80
C LEU A 142 16.47 -27.01 -5.38
N LEU A 143 15.36 -27.63 -4.97
CA LEU A 143 15.28 -28.40 -3.74
C LEU A 143 15.79 -29.82 -4.01
N ARG A 144 16.89 -30.21 -3.35
CA ARG A 144 17.38 -31.58 -3.39
C ARG A 144 16.75 -32.41 -2.29
N ILE A 145 16.25 -33.57 -2.65
CA ILE A 145 15.58 -34.52 -1.76
C ILE A 145 16.35 -35.84 -1.82
N ASN A 146 16.81 -36.31 -0.67
CA ASN A 146 17.41 -37.62 -0.55
C ASN A 146 16.76 -38.38 0.61
N SER A 147 16.53 -39.67 0.42
CA SER A 147 15.74 -40.52 1.30
C SER A 147 16.43 -41.86 1.46
N SER A 148 16.45 -42.38 2.69
CA SER A 148 16.93 -43.74 2.98
C SER A 148 15.88 -44.83 2.74
N ALA A 149 14.67 -44.46 2.30
CA ALA A 149 13.60 -45.41 2.04
C ALA A 149 13.92 -46.34 0.86
N VAL A 150 13.46 -47.58 0.97
CA VAL A 150 13.64 -48.67 0.00
C VAL A 150 12.32 -49.00 -0.73
N CYS A 151 11.20 -48.44 -0.26
CA CYS A 151 9.90 -48.57 -0.92
C CYS A 151 9.06 -47.30 -0.74
N ASN A 152 7.94 -47.23 -1.45
CA ASN A 152 6.95 -46.16 -1.33
C ASN A 152 5.72 -46.62 -0.50
N PRO A 153 4.93 -45.68 0.05
CA PRO A 153 3.66 -45.99 0.70
C PRO A 153 2.73 -46.81 -0.22
N LEU A 154 2.18 -47.92 0.27
CA LEU A 154 1.36 -48.84 -0.52
C LEU A 154 -0.14 -48.63 -0.32
N LEU A 155 -0.58 -48.32 0.90
CA LEU A 155 -1.99 -48.15 1.23
C LEU A 155 -2.52 -46.78 0.80
N LYS A 156 -1.63 -45.79 0.65
CA LYS A 156 -1.92 -44.38 0.35
C LYS A 156 -3.00 -43.80 1.27
N LYS A 157 -3.01 -44.25 2.53
CA LYS A 157 -3.98 -43.83 3.53
C LYS A 157 -3.69 -42.42 4.03
N TYR A 158 -2.41 -42.08 4.08
CA TYR A 158 -1.94 -40.74 4.39
C TYR A 158 -1.29 -40.11 3.17
N SER A 159 -1.50 -38.80 3.02
CA SER A 159 -0.86 -38.03 1.96
C SER A 159 0.29 -37.22 2.52
N PHE A 160 1.34 -37.07 1.72
CA PHE A 160 2.51 -36.27 2.07
C PHE A 160 2.56 -35.05 1.16
N LYS A 161 3.06 -33.95 1.70
CA LYS A 161 3.16 -32.67 0.97
C LYS A 161 4.47 -32.00 1.29
N ILE A 162 5.06 -31.37 0.28
CA ILE A 162 6.16 -30.43 0.44
C ILE A 162 5.54 -29.05 0.57
N GLU A 163 5.83 -28.38 1.68
CA GLU A 163 5.31 -27.05 1.99
C GLU A 163 6.47 -26.06 2.08
N LEU A 164 6.35 -24.95 1.36
CA LEU A 164 7.28 -23.82 1.43
C LEU A 164 6.75 -22.80 2.43
N ASP A 165 7.51 -22.53 3.48
CA ASP A 165 7.24 -21.52 4.49
C ASP A 165 8.14 -20.28 4.29
N TYR A 166 7.56 -19.10 4.53
CA TYR A 166 8.26 -17.81 4.46
C TYR A 166 8.22 -17.08 5.81
N SER A 167 9.33 -16.42 6.17
CA SER A 167 9.43 -15.53 7.32
C SER A 167 10.12 -14.23 6.95
N ALA A 168 9.45 -13.10 7.24
CA ALA A 168 9.97 -11.75 7.02
C ALA A 168 11.01 -11.31 8.06
N ASN A 169 11.02 -11.90 9.26
CA ASN A 169 11.93 -11.53 10.35
C ASN A 169 13.10 -12.51 10.49
N ASP A 170 14.29 -11.94 10.77
CA ASP A 170 15.57 -12.61 11.05
C ASP A 170 15.60 -13.32 12.44
N SER A 171 14.47 -13.37 13.14
CA SER A 171 14.35 -14.16 14.36
C SER A 171 14.06 -15.62 14.00
N MET A 172 15.04 -16.47 14.34
CA MET A 172 14.93 -17.92 14.48
C MET A 172 13.47 -18.38 14.58
N ILE A 173 13.02 -19.07 13.53
CA ILE A 173 11.68 -19.62 13.34
C ILE A 173 11.01 -19.96 14.67
N SER A 174 10.10 -19.08 15.09
CA SER A 174 9.38 -19.16 16.36
C SER A 174 8.69 -20.52 16.50
N LYS A 175 8.92 -21.15 17.66
CA LYS A 175 8.28 -22.39 18.11
C LYS A 175 6.75 -22.29 18.30
N ASN A 176 6.10 -21.17 17.96
CA ASN A 176 4.63 -20.98 18.07
C ASN A 176 3.91 -20.62 16.75
N GLY A 177 4.53 -20.84 15.59
CA GLY A 177 3.90 -21.61 14.51
C GLY A 177 2.66 -21.10 13.77
N LYS A 178 2.48 -19.79 13.52
CA LYS A 178 1.70 -19.39 12.32
C LYS A 178 2.67 -19.25 11.15
N LYS A 179 2.93 -20.36 10.47
CA LYS A 179 3.72 -20.40 9.25
C LYS A 179 2.82 -19.96 8.11
N ASP A 180 3.22 -18.93 7.37
CA ASP A 180 2.56 -18.63 6.10
C ASP A 180 3.09 -19.61 5.06
N VAL A 181 2.34 -20.70 4.87
CA VAL A 181 2.60 -21.67 3.81
C VAL A 181 2.21 -21.01 2.50
N ILE A 182 3.22 -20.70 1.68
CA ILE A 182 3.07 -19.93 0.45
C ILE A 182 3.02 -20.82 -0.79
N TYR A 183 3.41 -22.09 -0.66
CA TYR A 183 3.36 -23.09 -1.73
C TYR A 183 3.26 -24.49 -1.13
N SER A 184 2.50 -25.37 -1.79
CA SER A 184 2.32 -26.76 -1.37
C SER A 184 2.21 -27.66 -2.59
N GLU A 185 2.96 -28.77 -2.59
CA GLU A 185 2.95 -29.77 -3.65
C GLU A 185 2.85 -31.19 -3.06
N PRO A 186 2.03 -32.09 -3.63
CA PRO A 186 1.96 -33.46 -3.14
C PRO A 186 3.28 -34.21 -3.35
N PHE A 187 3.65 -35.04 -2.39
CA PHE A 187 4.83 -35.89 -2.43
C PHE A 187 4.43 -37.35 -2.20
N SER A 188 5.03 -38.27 -2.98
CA SER A 188 4.76 -39.71 -2.82
C SER A 188 5.95 -40.62 -3.10
N ASP A 189 7.05 -40.08 -3.64
CA ASP A 189 8.20 -40.87 -4.07
C ASP A 189 9.35 -40.81 -3.05
N PHE A 190 9.21 -41.59 -1.98
CA PHE A 190 10.25 -41.78 -0.97
C PHE A 190 11.41 -42.63 -1.45
N PHE A 191 11.20 -43.50 -2.44
CA PHE A 191 12.21 -44.42 -2.96
C PHE A 191 13.21 -43.75 -3.91
N ALA A 192 12.82 -42.66 -4.57
CA ALA A 192 13.71 -41.95 -5.48
C ALA A 192 14.99 -41.46 -4.78
N ARG A 193 16.12 -42.06 -5.17
CA ARG A 193 17.44 -41.62 -4.71
C ARG A 193 17.83 -40.35 -5.47
N ASN A 194 18.11 -39.28 -4.73
CA ASN A 194 18.57 -37.99 -5.26
C ASN A 194 17.60 -37.34 -6.26
N PHE A 195 16.33 -37.21 -5.90
CA PHE A 195 15.37 -36.43 -6.67
C PHE A 195 15.59 -34.92 -6.44
N SER A 196 15.32 -34.11 -7.46
CA SER A 196 15.40 -32.65 -7.36
C SER A 196 14.09 -32.02 -7.84
N LEU A 197 13.49 -31.20 -6.97
CA LEU A 197 12.29 -30.44 -7.28
C LEU A 197 12.67 -28.99 -7.63
N GLN A 198 12.18 -28.51 -8.77
CA GLN A 198 12.43 -27.15 -9.21
C GLN A 198 11.31 -26.22 -8.72
N LEU A 199 11.60 -25.42 -7.70
CA LEU A 199 10.69 -24.41 -7.19
C LEU A 199 10.75 -23.16 -8.08
N PRO A 200 9.62 -22.68 -8.63
CA PRO A 200 9.59 -21.52 -9.50
C PRO A 200 10.17 -20.25 -8.87
N CYS A 201 10.88 -19.44 -9.66
CA CYS A 201 11.52 -18.20 -9.20
C CYS A 201 10.55 -17.14 -8.65
N HIS A 202 9.30 -17.11 -9.14
CA HIS A 202 8.28 -16.19 -8.64
C HIS A 202 7.87 -16.48 -7.19
N LEU A 203 8.21 -17.67 -6.65
CA LEU A 203 7.97 -17.96 -5.23
C LEU A 203 8.96 -17.23 -4.31
N PHE A 204 10.08 -16.76 -4.85
CA PHE A 204 11.18 -16.09 -4.15
C PHE A 204 11.26 -14.65 -4.63
N ASP A 205 10.20 -13.87 -4.45
CA ASP A 205 10.04 -12.49 -4.92
C ASP A 205 10.36 -11.44 -3.85
N THR A 206 10.69 -11.86 -2.63
CA THR A 206 11.05 -11.00 -1.50
C THR A 206 12.38 -11.37 -0.86
N SER A 207 12.93 -10.42 -0.11
CA SER A 207 13.98 -10.70 0.87
C SER A 207 13.39 -11.30 2.14
N GLY A 208 14.03 -12.32 2.69
CA GLY A 208 13.61 -12.98 3.92
C GLY A 208 14.21 -14.37 4.05
N ILE A 209 13.59 -15.20 4.89
CA ILE A 209 14.03 -16.57 5.12
C ILE A 209 12.95 -17.53 4.63
N PHE A 210 13.35 -18.44 3.74
CA PHE A 210 12.50 -19.51 3.21
C PHE A 210 12.92 -20.85 3.81
N GLY A 211 11.93 -21.67 4.12
CA GLY A 211 12.11 -23.05 4.59
C GLY A 211 11.20 -23.99 3.83
N VAL A 212 11.65 -25.22 3.64
CA VAL A 212 10.81 -26.29 3.09
C VAL A 212 10.61 -27.35 4.15
N THR A 213 9.35 -27.73 4.35
CA THR A 213 8.96 -28.78 5.29
C THR A 213 8.23 -29.90 4.53
N LEU A 214 8.64 -31.15 4.74
CA LEU A 214 7.86 -32.32 4.29
C LEU A 214 6.89 -32.69 5.41
N THR A 215 5.60 -32.63 5.12
CA THR A 215 4.53 -32.92 6.08
C THR A 215 3.68 -34.11 5.66
N SER A 216 3.10 -34.78 6.63
CA SER A 216 2.09 -35.84 6.50
C SER A 216 0.75 -35.32 7.00
N THR A 217 -0.35 -35.79 6.41
CA THR A 217 -1.71 -35.51 6.91
C THR A 217 -2.01 -36.13 8.27
N PHE A 218 -1.12 -36.96 8.82
CA PHE A 218 -1.27 -37.52 10.15
C PHE A 218 -0.94 -36.48 11.23
N SER A 219 -1.92 -36.14 12.08
CA SER A 219 -1.87 -35.00 12.99
C SER A 219 -0.89 -35.15 14.16
N ALA A 220 -0.66 -36.37 14.66
CA ALA A 220 0.18 -36.58 15.85
C ALA A 220 1.67 -36.29 15.58
N ILE A 221 2.16 -36.63 14.39
CA ILE A 221 3.55 -36.39 13.96
C ILE A 221 3.53 -35.98 12.48
N SER A 222 3.11 -34.75 12.22
CA SER A 222 2.93 -34.26 10.84
C SER A 222 4.25 -33.92 10.17
N GLN A 223 5.27 -33.42 10.87
CA GLN A 223 6.55 -33.06 10.27
C GLN A 223 7.46 -34.29 10.10
N VAL A 224 7.80 -34.61 8.85
CA VAL A 224 8.72 -35.72 8.48
C VAL A 224 10.16 -35.22 8.43
N ALA A 225 10.41 -34.13 7.70
CA ALA A 225 11.73 -33.54 7.53
C ALA A 225 11.62 -32.02 7.27
N ARG A 226 12.73 -31.30 7.51
CA ARG A 226 12.82 -29.86 7.24
C ARG A 226 14.17 -29.52 6.62
N SER A 227 14.17 -28.57 5.69
CA SER A 227 15.39 -28.11 5.03
C SER A 227 16.23 -27.18 5.90
N ASN A 228 17.47 -26.96 5.47
CA ASN A 228 18.21 -25.75 5.86
C ASN A 228 17.45 -24.49 5.41
N PRO A 229 17.63 -23.35 6.10
CA PRO A 229 17.05 -22.09 5.67
C PRO A 229 17.74 -21.61 4.38
N LEU A 230 16.95 -20.99 3.51
CA LEU A 230 17.41 -20.22 2.36
C LEU A 230 17.21 -18.74 2.66
N VAL A 231 18.29 -17.97 2.70
CA VAL A 231 18.24 -16.53 2.92
C VAL A 231 18.19 -15.85 1.55
N THR A 232 17.16 -15.03 1.35
CA THR A 232 16.99 -14.23 0.13
C THR A 232 17.27 -12.75 0.39
N SER A 233 17.84 -12.08 -0.60
CA SER A 233 18.07 -10.63 -0.58
C SER A 233 17.42 -9.95 -1.79
N LEU A 234 17.29 -8.63 -1.72
CA LEU A 234 16.81 -7.81 -2.84
C LEU A 234 17.71 -8.00 -4.05
N ASN A 235 17.12 -8.06 -5.23
CA ASN A 235 17.88 -8.35 -6.44
C ASN A 235 18.55 -7.09 -6.98
N PRO A 236 19.90 -7.05 -7.07
CA PRO A 236 20.61 -5.89 -7.60
C PRO A 236 20.36 -5.64 -9.09
N ALA A 237 19.73 -6.58 -9.81
CA ALA A 237 19.31 -6.37 -11.19
C ALA A 237 18.24 -5.28 -11.30
N TYR A 238 17.42 -5.07 -10.26
CA TYR A 238 16.56 -3.90 -10.16
C TYR A 238 17.41 -2.66 -9.97
N LYS A 239 17.52 -1.87 -11.03
CA LYS A 239 18.30 -0.64 -11.04
C LYS A 239 17.57 0.41 -11.84
N ILE A 240 17.68 1.67 -11.39
CA ILE A 240 17.30 2.83 -12.18
C ILE A 240 18.59 3.51 -12.60
N ILE A 241 18.80 3.61 -13.90
CA ILE A 241 19.97 4.27 -14.51
C ILE A 241 19.49 5.50 -15.24
N ILE A 242 19.91 6.65 -14.74
CA ILE A 242 19.72 7.93 -15.41
C ILE A 242 21.10 8.53 -15.63
N TYR A 243 21.44 8.75 -16.90
CA TYR A 243 22.77 9.22 -17.29
C TYR A 243 22.93 10.72 -17.05
N GLN A 244 21.84 11.47 -17.11
CA GLN A 244 21.79 12.88 -16.77
C GLN A 244 22.04 13.06 -15.26
N LYS A 245 22.81 14.08 -14.91
CA LYS A 245 23.06 14.45 -13.50
C LYS A 245 21.90 15.25 -12.89
N THR A 246 21.12 15.90 -13.74
CA THR A 246 20.04 16.83 -13.40
C THR A 246 18.87 16.61 -14.36
N ILE A 247 17.67 17.05 -13.98
CA ILE A 247 16.50 16.95 -14.86
C ILE A 247 16.63 17.93 -16.04
N PHE A 248 16.97 19.19 -15.75
CA PHE A 248 17.17 20.24 -16.73
C PHE A 248 18.66 20.50 -17.01
N PRO A 249 19.04 20.91 -18.24
CA PRO A 249 18.17 21.13 -19.40
C PRO A 249 17.68 19.81 -20.01
N CYS A 250 16.37 19.73 -20.29
CA CYS A 250 15.70 18.56 -20.84
C CYS A 250 15.31 18.87 -22.29
N ALA A 251 15.73 18.02 -23.25
CA ALA A 251 15.53 18.23 -24.68
C ALA A 251 14.44 17.29 -25.23
N ASP A 252 13.19 17.74 -25.12
CA ASP A 252 11.92 17.05 -25.47
C ASP A 252 11.54 15.87 -24.58
N ASN A 253 12.40 14.86 -24.46
CA ASN A 253 12.13 13.66 -23.67
C ASN A 253 13.23 13.35 -22.66
N PHE A 254 12.81 12.90 -21.48
CA PHE A 254 13.65 12.40 -20.40
C PHE A 254 13.63 10.87 -20.39
N ILE A 255 14.81 10.26 -20.56
CA ILE A 255 14.96 8.81 -20.65
C ILE A 255 15.33 8.23 -19.27
N ILE A 256 14.53 7.30 -18.79
CA ILE A 256 14.74 6.57 -17.54
C ILE A 256 15.08 5.14 -17.91
N ASN A 257 16.35 4.74 -17.84
CA ASN A 257 16.71 3.34 -18.07
C ASN A 257 16.48 2.54 -16.79
N TYR A 258 16.03 1.31 -16.93
CA TYR A 258 15.85 0.42 -15.80
C TYR A 258 16.29 -1.00 -16.14
N GLY A 259 16.77 -1.70 -15.11
CA GLY A 259 17.09 -3.12 -15.19
C GLY A 259 16.01 -3.95 -14.54
N VAL A 260 15.74 -5.11 -15.14
CA VAL A 260 14.76 -6.09 -14.67
C VAL A 260 15.52 -7.42 -14.47
N PRO A 261 15.21 -8.20 -13.41
CA PRO A 261 15.84 -9.49 -13.20
C PRO A 261 15.40 -10.53 -14.24
N GLN A 262 16.11 -11.66 -14.29
CA GLN A 262 15.83 -12.75 -15.25
C GLN A 262 14.43 -13.36 -15.10
N CYS A 263 13.81 -13.28 -13.92
CA CYS A 263 12.45 -13.74 -13.68
C CYS A 263 11.57 -12.62 -13.09
N PRO A 264 11.11 -11.65 -13.90
CA PRO A 264 10.47 -10.38 -13.47
C PRO A 264 9.19 -10.46 -12.63
N GLY A 265 8.69 -11.65 -12.28
CA GLY A 265 7.31 -11.83 -11.84
C GLY A 265 6.32 -11.43 -12.95
N LEU A 266 5.07 -11.10 -12.59
CA LEU A 266 4.06 -10.64 -13.54
C LEU A 266 4.35 -9.20 -13.99
N LYS A 267 4.17 -8.91 -15.29
CA LYS A 267 4.43 -7.57 -15.87
C LYS A 267 3.69 -6.44 -15.15
N GLU A 268 2.44 -6.68 -14.80
CA GLU A 268 1.54 -5.71 -14.14
C GLU A 268 2.03 -5.29 -12.74
N ASN A 269 2.91 -6.11 -12.15
CA ASN A 269 3.43 -5.90 -10.82
C ASN A 269 4.68 -5.00 -10.79
N ASN A 270 5.17 -4.49 -11.92
CA ASN A 270 6.39 -3.69 -11.96
C ASN A 270 6.05 -2.23 -12.30
N ARG A 271 6.41 -1.28 -11.43
CA ARG A 271 6.15 0.15 -11.66
C ARG A 271 7.35 1.02 -11.31
N ILE A 272 7.54 2.10 -12.07
CA ILE A 272 8.42 3.21 -11.71
C ILE A 272 7.54 4.37 -11.28
N ARG A 273 7.67 4.77 -10.01
CA ARG A 273 6.99 5.93 -9.43
C ARG A 273 7.91 7.14 -9.46
N ILE A 274 7.35 8.28 -9.84
CA ILE A 274 8.05 9.55 -9.92
C ILE A 274 7.50 10.48 -8.85
N TYR A 275 8.40 10.97 -8.01
CA TYR A 275 8.11 11.94 -6.96
C TYR A 275 8.87 13.22 -7.20
N GLN A 276 8.22 14.36 -6.95
CA GLN A 276 8.88 15.67 -6.88
C GLN A 276 9.26 15.98 -5.44
N LEU A 277 10.37 16.69 -5.28
CA LEU A 277 10.91 17.14 -4.01
C LEU A 277 10.67 18.65 -3.87
N ILE A 278 9.96 19.05 -2.82
CA ILE A 278 9.58 20.45 -2.57
C ILE A 278 10.04 20.86 -1.17
N ARG A 279 10.49 22.10 -0.97
CA ARG A 279 10.85 22.61 0.36
C ARG A 279 9.61 22.95 1.19
N THR A 280 9.61 22.52 2.44
CA THR A 280 8.49 22.74 3.40
C THR A 280 8.37 24.17 3.91
N SER A 281 9.49 24.88 4.00
CA SER A 281 9.53 26.28 4.37
C SER A 281 10.27 27.08 3.30
N PHE A 282 9.56 28.06 2.77
CA PHE A 282 10.05 28.95 1.74
C PHE A 282 11.15 29.86 2.32
N GLY A 283 12.34 29.89 1.70
CA GLY A 283 13.41 30.85 2.06
C GLY A 283 14.63 30.34 2.82
N SER A 284 14.78 29.03 3.07
CA SER A 284 16.00 28.48 3.66
C SER A 284 16.51 27.24 2.92
N MET A 285 17.79 27.24 2.52
CA MET A 285 18.46 26.06 1.94
C MET A 285 18.53 24.88 2.92
N ALA A 286 18.39 25.13 4.22
CA ALA A 286 18.32 24.11 5.27
C ALA A 286 16.89 23.61 5.56
N SER A 287 15.89 24.09 4.81
CA SER A 287 14.50 23.65 4.98
C SER A 287 14.32 22.18 4.59
N PRO A 288 13.60 21.37 5.40
CA PRO A 288 13.33 19.98 5.08
C PRO A 288 12.50 19.87 3.79
N VAL A 289 12.77 18.81 3.03
CA VAL A 289 12.16 18.54 1.75
C VAL A 289 11.03 17.53 1.92
N THR A 290 9.84 17.84 1.42
CA THR A 290 8.73 16.90 1.30
C THR A 290 8.69 16.25 -0.06
N ARG A 291 8.29 14.98 -0.06
CA ARG A 291 8.10 14.16 -1.25
C ARG A 291 6.63 14.21 -1.66
N ASN A 292 6.36 14.68 -2.88
CA ASN A 292 5.02 14.70 -3.45
C ASN A 292 4.95 13.77 -4.67
N TYR A 293 3.91 12.96 -4.75
CA TYR A 293 3.68 12.05 -5.89
C TYR A 293 3.35 12.85 -7.15
N VAL A 294 3.94 12.47 -8.28
CA VAL A 294 3.68 13.07 -9.59
C VAL A 294 2.92 12.07 -10.47
N MET A 295 3.54 10.92 -10.73
CA MET A 295 2.99 9.89 -11.61
C MET A 295 3.65 8.53 -11.38
N GLU A 296 3.12 7.52 -12.06
CA GLU A 296 3.75 6.21 -12.17
C GLU A 296 3.58 5.64 -13.58
N ARG A 297 4.49 4.73 -13.94
CA ARG A 297 4.52 4.03 -15.22
C ARG A 297 4.78 2.55 -15.00
N PHE A 298 4.23 1.71 -15.87
CA PHE A 298 4.60 0.30 -15.91
C PHE A 298 6.05 0.16 -16.36
N ALA A 299 6.81 -0.67 -15.67
CA ALA A 299 8.13 -1.10 -16.12
C ALA A 299 7.96 -2.44 -16.84
N ASP A 300 7.86 -2.40 -18.18
CA ASP A 300 7.71 -3.59 -19.01
C ASP A 300 9.01 -4.39 -18.99
N PRO A 301 9.01 -5.67 -18.59
CA PRO A 301 10.20 -6.51 -18.62
C PRO A 301 10.84 -6.68 -20.00
N ASP A 302 10.09 -6.49 -21.08
CA ASP A 302 10.61 -6.58 -22.45
C ASP A 302 11.28 -5.28 -22.91
N GLN A 303 11.15 -4.21 -22.13
CA GLN A 303 11.77 -2.92 -22.37
C GLN A 303 12.84 -2.63 -21.32
N THR A 304 13.78 -1.76 -21.66
CA THR A 304 14.88 -1.36 -20.76
C THR A 304 14.86 0.11 -20.41
N PHE A 305 13.91 0.87 -20.96
CA PHE A 305 13.79 2.30 -20.72
C PHE A 305 12.35 2.80 -20.85
N LEU A 306 12.06 3.90 -20.15
CA LEU A 306 10.88 4.72 -20.32
C LEU A 306 11.31 6.07 -20.88
N SER A 307 10.43 6.69 -21.67
CA SER A 307 10.61 8.03 -22.20
C SER A 307 9.43 8.89 -21.75
N GLU A 308 9.70 9.91 -20.95
CA GLU A 308 8.69 10.87 -20.49
C GLU A 308 8.94 12.25 -21.09
N ASN A 309 7.88 12.97 -21.44
CA ASN A 309 8.02 14.32 -21.96
C ASN A 309 8.54 15.28 -20.88
N CYS A 310 9.44 16.19 -21.22
CA CYS A 310 10.02 17.15 -20.27
C CYS A 310 8.98 17.99 -19.52
N SER A 311 7.80 18.24 -20.11
CA SER A 311 6.67 18.93 -19.47
C SER A 311 6.18 18.26 -18.18
N ALA A 312 6.40 16.95 -18.02
CA ALA A 312 6.14 16.21 -16.79
C ALA A 312 6.93 16.73 -15.57
N PHE A 313 8.02 17.47 -15.81
CA PHE A 313 8.96 17.93 -14.79
C PHE A 313 8.99 19.46 -14.64
N GLU A 314 8.14 20.22 -15.35
CA GLU A 314 8.10 21.70 -15.36
C GLU A 314 7.54 22.34 -14.07
N THR A 315 7.54 21.62 -12.95
CA THR A 315 7.07 22.12 -11.66
C THR A 315 8.19 22.70 -10.82
N VAL A 316 7.87 23.69 -9.98
CA VAL A 316 8.81 24.26 -9.00
C VAL A 316 9.21 23.17 -8.00
N SER A 317 10.40 22.62 -8.17
CA SER A 317 10.93 21.51 -7.39
C SER A 317 12.45 21.66 -7.23
N VAL A 318 12.98 21.12 -6.13
CA VAL A 318 14.43 21.03 -5.93
C VAL A 318 15.03 19.81 -6.62
N GLY A 319 14.20 18.80 -6.91
CA GLY A 319 14.61 17.56 -7.56
C GLY A 319 13.48 16.56 -7.70
N PHE A 320 13.80 15.42 -8.29
CA PHE A 320 12.86 14.33 -8.52
C PHE A 320 13.48 13.01 -8.08
N CYS A 321 12.67 12.14 -7.48
CA CYS A 321 13.05 10.77 -7.14
C CYS A 321 12.26 9.78 -7.98
N PHE A 322 12.98 8.83 -8.55
CA PHE A 322 12.45 7.72 -9.35
C PHE A 322 12.59 6.47 -8.50
N GLN A 323 11.47 5.84 -8.19
CA GLN A 323 11.40 4.68 -7.31
C GLN A 323 10.89 3.48 -8.10
N TYR A 324 11.67 2.40 -8.15
CA TYR A 324 11.24 1.14 -8.73
C TYR A 324 10.51 0.34 -7.64
N VAL A 325 9.24 0.05 -7.87
CA VAL A 325 8.43 -0.75 -6.96
C VAL A 325 7.92 -2.01 -7.64
N THR A 326 7.85 -3.09 -6.87
CA THR A 326 7.25 -4.35 -7.31
C THR A 326 6.11 -4.75 -6.39
N PHE A 327 5.04 -5.30 -6.96
CA PHE A 327 3.97 -5.93 -6.19
C PHE A 327 4.29 -7.42 -6.00
N VAL A 328 4.30 -7.82 -4.74
CA VAL A 328 4.48 -9.19 -4.27
C VAL A 328 3.11 -9.79 -4.00
N ARG A 329 3.04 -11.09 -3.72
CA ARG A 329 1.83 -11.72 -3.15
C ARG A 329 1.19 -10.88 -2.03
N ASP A 330 -0.14 -10.89 -2.02
CA ASP A 330 -1.02 -10.07 -1.17
C ASP A 330 -0.98 -8.55 -1.44
N ASN A 331 -0.58 -8.13 -2.66
CA ASN A 331 -0.50 -6.71 -3.08
C ASN A 331 0.44 -5.87 -2.22
N VAL A 332 1.41 -6.50 -1.57
CA VAL A 332 2.45 -5.81 -0.81
C VAL A 332 3.38 -5.11 -1.80
N VAL A 333 3.55 -3.80 -1.62
CA VAL A 333 4.45 -2.98 -2.46
C VAL A 333 5.84 -2.96 -1.84
N ILE A 334 6.82 -3.49 -2.56
CA ILE A 334 8.23 -3.45 -2.16
C ILE A 334 8.96 -2.41 -2.98
N ASN A 335 9.73 -1.55 -2.29
CA ASN A 335 10.68 -0.65 -2.92
C ASN A 335 11.97 -1.42 -3.21
N GLN A 336 12.26 -1.63 -4.51
CA GLN A 336 13.47 -2.33 -4.93
C GLN A 336 14.68 -1.41 -4.96
N THR A 337 14.50 -0.21 -5.52
CA THR A 337 15.58 0.78 -5.67
C THR A 337 15.01 2.17 -5.90
N GLU A 338 15.82 3.17 -5.58
CA GLU A 338 15.48 4.58 -5.79
C GLU A 338 16.69 5.36 -6.29
N ARG A 339 16.43 6.28 -7.23
CA ARG A 339 17.41 7.25 -7.71
C ARG A 339 16.79 8.64 -7.67
N CYS A 340 17.43 9.58 -6.98
CA CYS A 340 17.01 10.98 -6.97
C CYS A 340 17.99 11.88 -7.74
N LEU A 341 17.48 12.86 -8.47
CA LEU A 341 18.23 13.85 -9.24
C LEU A 341 17.80 15.26 -8.85
N SER A 342 18.74 16.19 -8.84
CA SER A 342 18.44 17.63 -8.72
C SER A 342 17.70 18.11 -9.97
N ALA A 343 16.77 19.04 -9.81
CA ALA A 343 16.03 19.58 -10.95
C ALA A 343 16.98 20.34 -11.90
N HIS A 344 17.97 21.05 -11.34
CA HIS A 344 18.91 21.89 -12.09
C HIS A 344 20.37 21.60 -11.69
N PRO A 345 21.35 21.94 -12.55
CA PRO A 345 22.76 21.87 -12.21
C PRO A 345 23.11 22.77 -11.05
N ASP A 346 23.98 22.30 -10.15
CA ASP A 346 24.53 23.08 -9.03
C ASP A 346 25.25 24.37 -9.50
N SER A 347 25.57 24.46 -10.80
CA SER A 347 26.19 25.63 -11.44
C SER A 347 25.21 26.73 -11.87
N VAL A 348 23.88 26.49 -11.80
CA VAL A 348 22.89 27.54 -12.00
C VAL A 348 22.66 28.20 -10.66
N LEU A 349 23.10 29.45 -10.52
CA LEU A 349 22.93 30.18 -9.28
C LEU A 349 21.42 30.26 -8.95
N PRO A 350 21.02 29.88 -7.73
CA PRO A 350 19.65 30.10 -7.28
C PRO A 350 19.29 31.58 -7.48
N ILE A 351 18.17 31.84 -8.16
CA ILE A 351 17.63 33.19 -8.27
C ILE A 351 16.69 33.36 -7.09
N ASP A 352 17.16 34.08 -6.08
CA ASP A 352 16.33 34.42 -4.93
C ASP A 352 15.19 35.35 -5.36
N GLY A 353 14.02 35.10 -4.77
CA GLY A 353 12.84 35.91 -4.98
C GLY A 353 13.02 37.31 -4.42
N GLY A 354 12.65 38.31 -5.21
CA GLY A 354 12.62 39.70 -4.79
C GLY A 354 11.21 40.21 -4.58
N TRP A 355 11.01 41.01 -3.53
CA TRP A 355 9.73 41.66 -3.27
C TRP A 355 9.42 42.66 -4.38
N SER A 356 8.23 42.61 -4.97
CA SER A 356 7.68 43.74 -5.72
C SER A 356 7.49 44.95 -4.81
N ARG A 357 7.30 46.11 -5.45
CA ARG A 357 6.93 47.32 -4.71
C ARG A 357 5.64 47.07 -3.93
N TRP A 358 5.60 47.60 -2.71
CA TRP A 358 4.36 47.62 -1.95
C TRP A 358 3.25 48.28 -2.75
N SER A 359 2.06 47.69 -2.69
CA SER A 359 0.83 48.37 -3.10
C SER A 359 0.68 49.67 -2.31
N PRO A 360 -0.10 50.63 -2.83
CA PRO A 360 -0.62 51.71 -2.01
C PRO A 360 -1.36 51.15 -0.77
N TRP A 361 -1.40 51.92 0.31
CA TRP A 361 -2.22 51.60 1.48
C TRP A 361 -3.70 51.57 1.08
N SER A 362 -4.44 50.59 1.58
CA SER A 362 -5.90 50.56 1.45
C SER A 362 -6.52 51.77 2.13
N GLN A 363 -7.79 52.05 1.80
CA GLN A 363 -8.60 52.95 2.61
C GLN A 363 -8.74 52.40 4.04
N CYS A 364 -9.00 53.31 5.00
CA CYS A 364 -9.17 52.94 6.40
C CYS A 364 -10.35 51.98 6.53
N SER A 365 -10.20 50.92 7.33
CA SER A 365 -11.26 49.91 7.52
C SER A 365 -12.54 50.50 8.13
N LYS A 366 -12.45 51.69 8.72
CA LYS A 366 -13.59 52.48 9.18
C LYS A 366 -13.66 53.80 8.42
N THR A 367 -14.87 54.24 8.17
CA THR A 367 -15.17 55.53 7.53
C THR A 367 -15.00 56.70 8.50
N CYS A 368 -15.02 56.47 9.80
CA CYS A 368 -14.64 57.43 10.83
C CYS A 368 -14.16 56.69 12.11
N GLY A 369 -13.40 57.36 12.97
CA GLY A 369 -12.77 56.80 14.16
C GLY A 369 -11.48 56.04 13.88
N ALA A 370 -11.00 55.29 14.86
CA ALA A 370 -9.81 54.44 14.73
C ALA A 370 -10.11 53.16 13.94
N GLY A 371 -9.38 52.94 12.84
CA GLY A 371 -9.42 51.75 12.00
C GLY A 371 -8.02 51.27 11.60
N GLU A 372 -7.95 50.40 10.60
CA GLU A 372 -6.70 49.87 10.05
C GLU A 372 -6.66 49.99 8.53
N GLN A 373 -5.47 50.25 7.98
CA GLN A 373 -5.18 50.17 6.55
C GLN A 373 -4.22 49.02 6.30
N THR A 374 -4.35 48.38 5.13
CA THR A 374 -3.52 47.25 4.73
C THR A 374 -2.86 47.53 3.38
N ARG A 375 -1.62 47.09 3.19
CA ARG A 375 -0.96 47.03 1.87
C ARG A 375 -0.33 45.67 1.66
N TYR A 376 -0.10 45.29 0.40
CA TYR A 376 0.46 44.00 0.02
C TYR A 376 1.65 44.14 -0.92
N ARG A 377 2.50 43.13 -0.99
CA ARG A 377 3.59 42.98 -1.97
C ARG A 377 3.72 41.50 -2.34
N MET A 378 4.17 41.21 -3.55
CA MET A 378 4.34 39.85 -4.05
C MET A 378 5.82 39.50 -4.19
N CYS A 379 6.16 38.22 -4.14
CA CYS A 379 7.54 37.76 -4.29
C CYS A 379 7.80 37.33 -5.74
N ASP A 380 7.82 38.30 -6.64
CA ASP A 380 7.82 38.11 -8.09
C ASP A 380 8.82 39.02 -8.83
N SER A 381 9.63 39.78 -8.10
CA SER A 381 10.52 40.81 -8.67
C SER A 381 11.99 40.65 -8.21
N PRO A 382 12.72 39.59 -8.62
CA PRO A 382 12.32 38.55 -9.58
C PRO A 382 11.57 37.37 -8.92
N THR A 383 10.87 36.55 -9.71
CA THR A 383 10.28 35.30 -9.22
C THR A 383 11.40 34.33 -8.82
N PRO A 384 11.32 33.69 -7.63
CA PRO A 384 12.33 32.73 -7.23
C PRO A 384 12.41 31.57 -8.23
N ASN A 385 13.62 31.26 -8.68
CA ASN A 385 13.87 30.24 -9.68
C ASN A 385 15.13 29.42 -9.33
N PHE A 386 15.28 28.25 -9.93
CA PHE A 386 16.44 27.36 -9.73
C PHE A 386 16.72 27.01 -8.26
N GLY A 387 15.66 26.89 -7.45
CA GLY A 387 15.76 26.58 -6.02
C GLY A 387 16.15 27.76 -5.13
N GLY A 388 16.08 28.99 -5.64
CA GLY A 388 16.33 30.22 -4.88
C GLY A 388 15.35 30.48 -3.74
N ALA A 389 15.80 31.25 -2.76
CA ALA A 389 15.05 31.57 -1.56
C ALA A 389 13.81 32.40 -1.90
N PHE A 390 12.68 32.12 -1.26
CA PHE A 390 11.53 33.03 -1.33
C PHE A 390 11.79 34.27 -0.46
N CYS A 391 11.07 35.34 -0.74
CA CYS A 391 11.25 36.62 -0.08
C CYS A 391 11.00 36.51 1.44
N SER A 392 11.93 37.00 2.24
CA SER A 392 11.81 37.02 3.70
C SER A 392 11.05 38.26 4.17
N GLY A 393 10.10 38.08 5.10
CA GLY A 393 9.27 39.14 5.69
C GLY A 393 7.78 39.04 5.35
N GLU A 394 6.96 39.96 5.88
CA GLU A 394 5.52 39.93 5.63
C GLU A 394 5.18 40.40 4.21
N GLY A 395 4.33 39.64 3.51
CA GLY A 395 3.74 40.05 2.22
C GLY A 395 2.55 41.00 2.38
N ILE A 396 2.10 41.22 3.62
CA ILE A 396 0.98 42.05 4.00
C ILE A 396 1.42 42.92 5.17
N GLN A 397 1.15 44.21 5.13
CA GLN A 397 1.41 45.11 6.25
C GLN A 397 0.13 45.82 6.66
N ARG A 398 -0.08 45.97 7.97
CA ARG A 398 -1.19 46.72 8.56
C ARG A 398 -0.68 47.93 9.33
N GLN A 399 -1.44 49.02 9.30
CA GLN A 399 -1.20 50.19 10.14
C GLN A 399 -2.51 50.79 10.63
N ALA A 400 -2.47 51.40 11.82
CA ALA A 400 -3.61 52.14 12.35
C ALA A 400 -3.86 53.42 11.52
N CYS A 401 -5.13 53.73 11.31
CA CYS A 401 -5.60 54.99 10.73
C CYS A 401 -6.65 55.58 11.66
N SER A 402 -6.74 56.91 11.70
CA SER A 402 -7.81 57.62 12.40
C SER A 402 -8.42 58.62 11.46
N ILE A 403 -9.73 58.50 11.24
CA ILE A 403 -10.51 59.45 10.45
C ILE A 403 -11.42 60.21 11.42
N PHE A 404 -11.48 61.54 11.33
CA PHE A 404 -12.31 62.37 12.20
C PHE A 404 -13.80 62.01 12.03
N CYS A 405 -14.51 61.72 13.13
CA CYS A 405 -15.97 61.54 13.13
C CYS A 405 -16.64 62.88 13.44
N PRO A 406 -17.46 63.46 12.54
CA PRO A 406 -18.39 64.52 12.91
C PRO A 406 -19.54 63.92 13.72
N ASP A 407 -19.89 64.54 14.86
CA ASP A 407 -21.01 64.14 15.71
C ASP A 407 -22.37 64.40 15.04
N SER A 408 -22.80 63.47 14.18
CA SER A 408 -24.20 63.12 13.89
C SER A 408 -24.20 62.07 12.78
N ILE A 409 -24.59 60.84 13.10
CA ILE A 409 -24.75 59.76 12.11
C ILE A 409 -26.00 60.06 11.27
N PRO A 410 -25.91 60.23 9.94
CA PRO A 410 -27.11 60.29 9.09
C PRO A 410 -27.74 58.89 9.00
N TYR A 411 -29.07 58.84 9.04
CA TYR A 411 -29.87 57.63 8.81
C TYR A 411 -29.43 56.86 7.56
N THR A 412 -29.34 55.54 7.68
CA THR A 412 -29.09 54.60 6.57
C THR A 412 -30.14 54.74 5.46
N PRO A 413 -29.77 54.97 4.18
CA PRO A 413 -30.70 55.44 3.14
C PRO A 413 -31.47 54.34 2.37
N LEU A 414 -31.66 53.12 2.90
CA LEU A 414 -32.38 52.06 2.16
C LEU A 414 -33.84 51.81 2.55
N HIS A 415 -34.43 52.65 3.41
CA HIS A 415 -35.82 52.41 3.82
C HIS A 415 -36.90 52.92 2.84
N SER A 416 -36.55 53.65 1.77
CA SER A 416 -37.48 53.94 0.66
C SER A 416 -36.79 54.63 -0.52
N PRO A 417 -36.05 53.92 -1.39
CA PRO A 417 -36.07 54.32 -2.79
C PRO A 417 -37.45 53.95 -3.33
N ASN A 418 -38.17 54.90 -3.93
CA ASN A 418 -39.32 54.59 -4.79
C ASN A 418 -38.79 53.85 -6.03
N VAL A 419 -38.47 52.57 -5.85
CA VAL A 419 -38.09 51.67 -6.94
C VAL A 419 -39.39 51.36 -7.68
N ASP A 420 -39.50 51.82 -8.93
CA ASP A 420 -40.58 51.38 -9.80
C ASP A 420 -40.54 49.86 -9.86
N VAL A 421 -41.63 49.21 -9.41
CA VAL A 421 -41.74 47.75 -9.28
C VAL A 421 -41.47 47.07 -10.63
N LYS A 422 -41.67 47.77 -11.75
CA LYS A 422 -41.37 47.27 -13.10
C LYS A 422 -39.87 47.22 -13.43
N CYS A 423 -39.00 47.87 -12.66
CA CYS A 423 -37.56 47.99 -12.94
C CYS A 423 -36.67 47.82 -11.69
N ALA A 424 -36.96 46.80 -10.88
CA ALA A 424 -36.19 46.47 -9.68
C ALA A 424 -34.70 46.11 -9.92
N CYS A 425 -34.34 45.82 -11.17
CA CYS A 425 -32.97 45.50 -11.62
C CYS A 425 -32.48 46.45 -12.72
N GLY A 426 -33.05 47.65 -12.75
CA GLY A 426 -32.75 48.72 -13.69
C GLY A 426 -33.54 48.65 -14.99
N CYS A 427 -33.75 49.84 -15.55
CA CYS A 427 -34.48 50.11 -16.79
C CYS A 427 -33.51 50.60 -17.86
N LYS A 428 -33.92 50.57 -19.14
CA LYS A 428 -33.24 51.34 -20.18
C LYS A 428 -33.54 52.83 -19.93
N ILE A 429 -32.50 53.59 -19.61
CA ILE A 429 -32.59 55.04 -19.35
C ILE A 429 -31.82 55.75 -20.47
N ASN A 430 -32.48 56.67 -21.16
CA ASN A 430 -31.86 57.54 -22.16
C ASN A 430 -31.61 58.91 -21.53
N ASP A 431 -30.63 58.99 -20.62
CA ASP A 431 -30.20 60.23 -19.96
C ASP A 431 -28.67 60.21 -19.79
N THR A 432 -28.06 61.40 -19.77
CA THR A 432 -26.63 61.67 -19.54
C THR A 432 -26.20 61.47 -18.07
N ARG A 433 -27.18 61.36 -17.17
CA ARG A 433 -27.00 61.04 -15.75
C ARG A 433 -28.13 60.15 -15.28
N GLY A 434 -27.86 59.28 -14.32
CA GLY A 434 -28.90 58.42 -13.76
C GLY A 434 -28.42 57.55 -12.62
N ASP A 435 -29.37 56.93 -11.93
CA ASP A 435 -29.09 56.02 -10.81
C ASP A 435 -29.32 54.56 -11.22
N ILE A 436 -28.37 53.71 -10.86
CA ILE A 436 -28.43 52.26 -10.96
C ILE A 436 -28.65 51.71 -9.57
N ILE A 437 -29.76 51.00 -9.39
CA ILE A 437 -30.14 50.37 -8.13
C ILE A 437 -30.26 48.87 -8.36
N ALA A 438 -29.60 48.08 -7.51
CA ALA A 438 -29.75 46.63 -7.52
C ALA A 438 -29.79 46.08 -6.09
N SER A 439 -30.63 45.07 -5.87
CA SER A 439 -30.80 44.40 -4.58
C SER A 439 -30.89 42.89 -4.75
N GLY A 440 -31.03 42.16 -3.63
CA GLY A 440 -31.25 40.70 -3.65
C GLY A 440 -32.48 40.21 -4.43
N ARG A 441 -33.35 41.11 -4.93
CA ARG A 441 -34.46 40.75 -5.84
C ARG A 441 -34.02 40.53 -7.29
N CYS A 442 -32.78 40.87 -7.63
CA CYS A 442 -32.22 40.60 -8.95
C CYS A 442 -31.70 39.16 -9.04
N ALA A 443 -32.50 38.29 -9.65
CA ALA A 443 -32.12 36.90 -9.80
C ALA A 443 -30.96 36.74 -10.81
N ARG A 444 -29.88 36.07 -10.38
CA ARG A 444 -28.69 35.73 -11.20
C ARG A 444 -27.84 36.96 -11.53
N THR A 445 -27.45 37.14 -12.80
CA THR A 445 -26.57 38.23 -13.25
C THR A 445 -27.38 39.33 -13.92
N SER A 446 -27.30 40.54 -13.39
CA SER A 446 -27.82 41.76 -13.99
C SER A 446 -26.69 42.56 -14.63
N LYS A 447 -26.92 43.09 -15.83
CA LYS A 447 -25.92 43.86 -16.57
C LYS A 447 -26.49 45.20 -17.03
N TRP A 448 -25.74 46.28 -16.78
CA TRP A 448 -26.03 47.61 -17.30
C TRP A 448 -24.89 48.07 -18.18
N LEU A 449 -25.19 48.30 -19.46
CA LEU A 449 -24.26 48.93 -20.39
C LEU A 449 -24.56 50.43 -20.42
N ILE A 450 -23.61 51.23 -19.96
CA ILE A 450 -23.64 52.68 -20.03
C ILE A 450 -22.81 53.10 -21.24
N SER A 451 -23.38 53.89 -22.14
CA SER A 451 -22.70 54.38 -23.35
C SER A 451 -22.89 55.89 -23.46
N ALA A 452 -21.79 56.58 -23.75
CA ALA A 452 -21.72 58.02 -24.00
C ALA A 452 -21.26 58.29 -25.43
N GLU A 453 -21.36 59.53 -25.87
CA GLU A 453 -20.86 59.94 -27.18
C GLU A 453 -19.33 59.76 -27.30
N PRO A 454 -18.79 59.49 -28.51
CA PRO A 454 -17.35 59.33 -28.70
C PRO A 454 -16.57 60.56 -28.21
N GLY A 455 -15.59 60.34 -27.34
CA GLY A 455 -14.78 61.40 -26.72
C GLY A 455 -15.17 61.74 -25.27
N TYR A 456 -16.34 61.29 -24.81
CA TYR A 456 -16.80 61.44 -23.43
C TYR A 456 -16.34 60.24 -22.58
N THR A 457 -16.18 60.47 -21.27
CA THR A 457 -15.87 59.39 -20.32
C THR A 457 -16.98 59.23 -19.29
N ILE A 458 -17.14 58.01 -18.77
CA ILE A 458 -18.21 57.70 -17.83
C ILE A 458 -17.63 57.59 -16.41
N ALA A 459 -18.20 58.34 -15.47
CA ALA A 459 -17.88 58.23 -14.06
C ALA A 459 -19.08 57.66 -13.29
N LEU A 460 -18.88 56.54 -12.61
CA LEU A 460 -19.84 55.86 -11.75
C LEU A 460 -19.47 56.11 -10.28
N GLN A 461 -20.41 56.58 -9.48
CA GLN A 461 -20.22 56.88 -8.05
C GLN A 461 -21.22 56.06 -7.22
N PHE A 462 -20.71 55.28 -6.28
CA PHE A 462 -21.52 54.45 -5.41
C PHE A 462 -21.90 55.22 -4.16
N THR A 463 -23.19 55.52 -4.05
CA THR A 463 -23.78 56.18 -2.88
C THR A 463 -23.98 55.18 -1.74
N TYR A 464 -24.29 53.93 -2.08
CA TYR A 464 -24.48 52.85 -1.12
C TYR A 464 -24.00 51.53 -1.72
N ILE A 465 -23.29 50.73 -0.93
CA ILE A 465 -22.94 49.37 -1.29
C ILE A 465 -22.85 48.50 -0.04
N ASN A 466 -23.68 47.47 0.02
CA ASN A 466 -23.68 46.49 1.10
C ASN A 466 -24.06 45.14 0.53
N LEU A 467 -23.08 44.31 0.22
CA LEU A 467 -23.28 43.05 -0.46
C LEU A 467 -23.20 41.88 0.53
N TYR A 468 -24.12 40.92 0.38
CA TYR A 468 -24.15 39.74 1.24
C TYR A 468 -23.14 38.69 0.77
N GLN A 469 -22.06 38.53 1.52
CA GLN A 469 -20.99 37.60 1.17
C GLN A 469 -21.30 36.15 1.55
N PRO A 470 -20.85 35.17 0.74
CA PRO A 470 -20.23 35.29 -0.59
C PRO A 470 -21.26 35.31 -1.74
N LYS A 471 -22.54 35.51 -1.43
CA LYS A 471 -23.67 35.28 -2.34
C LYS A 471 -23.92 36.41 -3.33
N GLN A 472 -23.26 37.56 -3.13
CA GLN A 472 -23.39 38.74 -3.98
C GLN A 472 -22.03 39.33 -4.35
N TRP A 473 -21.92 39.79 -5.59
CA TRP A 473 -20.75 40.52 -6.06
C TRP A 473 -21.10 41.51 -7.16
N LEU A 474 -20.22 42.49 -7.35
CA LEU A 474 -20.31 43.56 -8.34
C LEU A 474 -18.98 43.70 -9.09
N LYS A 475 -19.06 43.85 -10.41
CA LYS A 475 -17.94 44.17 -11.31
C LYS A 475 -18.27 45.40 -12.14
N VAL A 476 -17.26 46.23 -12.37
CA VAL A 476 -17.32 47.36 -13.30
C VAL A 476 -16.20 47.19 -14.32
N ARG A 477 -16.52 47.32 -15.59
CA ARG A 477 -15.66 46.99 -16.73
C ARG A 477 -15.51 48.19 -17.67
N ASN A 478 -14.33 48.32 -18.24
CA ASN A 478 -13.93 49.41 -19.14
C ASN A 478 -14.29 49.09 -20.60
N GLY A 479 -15.57 48.97 -20.91
CA GLY A 479 -16.02 48.61 -22.26
C GLY A 479 -17.41 47.99 -22.27
N PHE A 480 -17.77 47.34 -23.38
CA PHE A 480 -19.11 46.79 -23.61
C PHE A 480 -19.25 45.29 -23.31
N SER A 481 -18.16 44.58 -23.03
CA SER A 481 -18.12 43.12 -22.83
C SER A 481 -17.65 42.73 -21.43
N SER A 482 -18.03 41.53 -20.98
CA SER A 482 -17.50 40.91 -19.76
C SER A 482 -16.00 40.59 -19.83
N ASP A 483 -15.43 40.55 -21.04
CA ASP A 483 -14.00 40.34 -21.30
C ASP A 483 -13.20 41.66 -21.27
N SER A 484 -13.87 42.80 -21.24
CA SER A 484 -13.21 44.11 -21.14
C SER A 484 -12.48 44.29 -19.80
N ASP A 485 -11.52 45.20 -19.75
CA ASP A 485 -10.67 45.40 -18.58
C ASP A 485 -11.49 45.66 -17.31
N LEU A 486 -11.13 44.99 -16.22
CA LEU A 486 -11.83 45.12 -14.94
C LEU A 486 -11.39 46.41 -14.23
N LEU A 487 -12.29 47.37 -14.10
CA LEU A 487 -12.04 48.62 -13.40
C LEU A 487 -12.25 48.49 -11.89
N ALA A 488 -13.26 47.74 -11.48
CA ALA A 488 -13.54 47.52 -10.06
C ALA A 488 -14.24 46.17 -9.83
N PHE A 489 -13.93 45.54 -8.71
CA PHE A 489 -14.64 44.36 -8.21
C PHE A 489 -14.86 44.49 -6.70
N THR A 490 -16.04 44.08 -6.26
CA THR A 490 -16.34 43.92 -4.84
C THR A 490 -17.37 42.84 -4.61
N ASP A 491 -17.13 42.03 -3.61
CA ASP A 491 -18.08 41.10 -2.99
C ASP A 491 -18.67 41.68 -1.70
N GLY A 492 -18.34 42.92 -1.34
CA GLY A 492 -18.69 43.58 -0.08
C GLY A 492 -17.52 43.76 0.89
N ARG A 493 -16.34 43.17 0.64
CA ARG A 493 -15.13 43.39 1.47
C ARG A 493 -14.39 44.68 1.09
N VAL A 494 -14.56 45.08 -0.16
CA VAL A 494 -13.88 46.21 -0.77
C VAL A 494 -14.91 47.30 -1.03
N VAL A 495 -14.77 48.47 -0.41
CA VAL A 495 -15.68 49.59 -0.65
C VAL A 495 -15.29 50.27 -1.96
N VAL A 496 -16.15 50.14 -2.97
CA VAL A 496 -16.01 50.86 -4.24
C VAL A 496 -16.81 52.15 -4.11
N GLN A 497 -16.15 53.32 -4.22
CA GLN A 497 -16.82 54.63 -4.06
C GLN A 497 -17.01 55.36 -5.38
N ARG A 498 -16.01 55.36 -6.27
CA ARG A 498 -16.10 55.95 -7.60
C ARG A 498 -15.22 55.20 -8.58
N VAL A 499 -15.71 54.99 -9.79
CA VAL A 499 -15.03 54.28 -10.88
C VAL A 499 -15.21 55.09 -12.15
N THR A 500 -14.11 55.36 -12.86
CA THR A 500 -14.12 56.13 -14.10
C THR A 500 -13.63 55.27 -15.26
N SER A 501 -14.38 55.23 -16.35
CA SER A 501 -14.00 54.58 -17.60
C SER A 501 -12.99 55.45 -18.35
N THR A 502 -12.09 54.82 -19.09
CA THR A 502 -11.18 55.52 -20.01
C THR A 502 -11.77 55.66 -21.41
N GLY A 503 -12.94 55.09 -21.66
CA GLY A 503 -13.66 55.17 -22.92
C GLY A 503 -15.10 55.66 -22.75
N ASN A 504 -15.83 55.67 -23.86
CA ASN A 504 -17.23 56.09 -23.89
C ASN A 504 -18.21 54.95 -23.56
N GLN A 505 -17.73 53.78 -23.15
CA GLN A 505 -18.56 52.64 -22.76
C GLN A 505 -18.10 52.06 -21.42
N MET A 506 -19.07 51.65 -20.60
CA MET A 506 -18.83 51.03 -19.29
C MET A 506 -19.90 49.96 -19.04
N LEU A 507 -19.46 48.76 -18.63
CA LEU A 507 -20.36 47.65 -18.29
C LEU A 507 -20.31 47.39 -16.78
N VAL A 508 -21.48 47.43 -16.14
CA VAL A 508 -21.66 47.08 -14.73
C VAL A 508 -22.34 45.72 -14.65
N GLU A 509 -21.74 44.78 -13.93
CA GLU A 509 -22.25 43.42 -13.74
C GLU A 509 -22.49 43.17 -12.25
N PHE A 510 -23.72 42.83 -11.89
CA PHE A 510 -24.10 42.47 -10.52
C PHE A 510 -24.62 41.05 -10.48
N PHE A 511 -24.18 40.28 -9.49
CA PHE A 511 -24.68 38.95 -9.25
C PHE A 511 -25.30 38.85 -7.87
N SER A 512 -26.47 38.21 -7.81
CA SER A 512 -27.08 37.77 -6.56
C SER A 512 -27.62 36.36 -6.71
N GLU A 513 -27.22 35.49 -5.79
CA GLU A 513 -27.79 34.16 -5.65
C GLU A 513 -29.23 34.27 -5.08
N PRO A 514 -30.23 33.62 -5.71
CA PRO A 514 -31.61 33.69 -5.20
C PRO A 514 -31.71 33.05 -3.81
N THR A 515 -32.39 33.71 -2.88
CA THR A 515 -32.61 33.19 -1.52
C THR A 515 -33.78 32.19 -1.49
N PRO A 516 -33.76 31.15 -0.62
CA PRO A 516 -34.81 30.12 -0.60
C PRO A 516 -36.19 30.57 -0.07
N LEU A 517 -36.35 31.86 0.26
CA LEU A 517 -37.51 32.38 1.01
C LEU A 517 -38.74 32.70 0.14
N ASP A 518 -38.71 32.40 -1.16
CA ASP A 518 -39.87 32.61 -2.04
C ASP A 518 -40.85 31.43 -2.10
N ASN A 519 -40.68 30.42 -1.24
CA ASN A 519 -41.69 29.37 -1.04
C ASN A 519 -42.02 29.19 0.45
N GLY A 520 -43.19 29.68 0.86
CA GLY A 520 -44.04 29.09 1.89
C GLY A 520 -43.50 28.97 3.33
N ASP A 521 -44.02 29.86 4.19
CA ASP A 521 -44.48 29.56 5.55
C ASP A 521 -43.51 28.92 6.57
N VAL A 522 -42.85 29.73 7.42
CA VAL A 522 -42.56 29.38 8.83
C VAL A 522 -42.47 30.65 9.70
N ARG A 523 -43.28 30.70 10.77
CA ARG A 523 -43.19 31.67 11.88
C ARG A 523 -42.26 31.14 12.98
N VAL A 524 -41.34 31.95 13.48
CA VAL A 524 -40.82 31.84 14.86
C VAL A 524 -40.56 33.24 15.42
N TYR A 525 -41.11 33.52 16.60
CA TYR A 525 -40.88 34.73 17.39
C TYR A 525 -39.77 34.50 18.42
N SER A 526 -38.78 35.41 18.52
CA SER A 526 -38.22 35.77 19.83
C SER A 526 -37.53 37.13 19.85
N LYS A 527 -38.05 37.99 20.72
CA LYS A 527 -37.44 39.10 21.48
C LYS A 527 -36.77 40.24 20.70
N GLN A 528 -37.39 41.42 20.81
CA GLN A 528 -36.90 42.76 20.43
C GLN A 528 -35.38 42.89 20.28
N ALA A 529 -34.92 42.77 19.04
CA ALA A 529 -34.09 43.78 18.43
C ALA A 529 -34.80 44.17 17.12
N THR A 530 -34.94 45.46 16.89
CA THR A 530 -35.16 46.02 15.57
C THR A 530 -34.00 45.55 14.68
N ASP A 531 -34.10 44.36 14.06
CA ASP A 531 -33.21 44.02 12.95
C ASP A 531 -33.67 44.87 11.78
N PRO A 532 -32.93 45.93 11.41
CA PRO A 532 -33.26 46.65 10.20
C PRO A 532 -33.11 45.62 9.08
N ILE A 533 -34.15 45.45 8.26
CA ILE A 533 -34.10 44.63 7.05
C ILE A 533 -32.85 45.09 6.29
N HIS A 534 -31.75 44.33 6.38
CA HIS A 534 -30.53 44.66 5.69
C HIS A 534 -30.78 44.35 4.22
N VAL A 535 -31.24 45.36 3.49
CA VAL A 535 -31.41 45.27 2.04
C VAL A 535 -30.00 45.22 1.45
N HIS A 536 -29.49 44.03 1.22
CA HIS A 536 -28.20 43.82 0.59
C HIS A 536 -28.29 44.14 -0.91
N GLY A 537 -27.44 45.05 -1.38
CA GLY A 537 -27.50 45.67 -2.71
C GLY A 537 -26.60 46.89 -2.83
N PHE A 538 -26.73 47.62 -3.94
CA PHE A 538 -26.00 48.87 -4.19
C PHE A 538 -26.86 49.93 -4.88
N ILE A 539 -26.47 51.19 -4.69
CA ILE A 539 -26.97 52.38 -5.40
C ILE A 539 -25.76 53.09 -5.97
N ALA A 540 -25.75 53.32 -7.27
CA ALA A 540 -24.70 54.04 -7.96
C ALA A 540 -25.27 55.09 -8.91
N SER A 541 -24.81 56.33 -8.83
CA SER A 541 -25.10 57.36 -9.82
C SER A 541 -24.02 57.38 -10.89
N PHE A 542 -24.39 57.60 -12.14
CA PHE A 542 -23.42 57.81 -13.22
C PHE A 542 -23.58 59.18 -13.85
N ILE A 543 -22.47 59.70 -14.37
CA ILE A 543 -22.43 60.90 -15.20
C ILE A 543 -21.48 60.67 -16.37
N SER A 544 -21.93 60.99 -17.58
CA SER A 544 -21.04 61.11 -18.75
C SER A 544 -20.53 62.55 -18.85
N ASN A 545 -19.21 62.71 -18.83
CA ASN A 545 -18.52 64.00 -18.90
C ASN A 545 -17.86 64.24 -20.24
#